data_AF-A0A1Q8S2A2-F1
#
_entry.id   AF-A0A1Q8S2A2-F1
#
_cell.length_a   1.000
_cell.length_b   1.000
_cell.length_c   1.000
_cell.angle_alpha   90.00
_cell.angle_beta   90.00
_cell.angle_gamma   90.00
#
_symmetry.space_group_name_H-M   'P 1'
#
loop_
_entity.id
_entity.type
_entity.pdbx_description
1 polymer ?
#
loop_
_entity_poly.entity_id
_entity_poly.type
_entity_poly.pdbx_seq_one_letter_code
_entity_poly.pdbx_strand_id
1 'polypeptide(L)'
;MQHLAPLVLDPVPAEEFKDGITVLARDLIYKEQQIEELISTLPGLDNSEADQERYIRELEDELRDAEAQRQEAIKEKDQILAKLDEVIRSVRRP
;
A
#
# COMPACT_ATOMS: atom_id res chain seq x y z
N MET A 1 26.31 -36.80 18.67
CA MET A 1 25.06 -37.21 18.00
C MET A 1 23.94 -37.08 19.03
N GLN A 2 23.04 -36.11 18.84
CA GLN A 2 21.92 -35.88 19.76
C GLN A 2 20.88 -36.96 19.48
N HIS A 3 20.64 -37.84 20.45
CA HIS A 3 19.59 -38.85 20.36
C HIS A 3 18.23 -38.12 20.34
N LEU A 4 17.58 -38.09 19.17
CA LEU A 4 16.17 -37.75 19.09
C LEU A 4 15.43 -38.83 19.87
N ALA A 5 14.75 -38.44 20.95
CA ALA A 5 13.82 -39.32 21.65
C ALA A 5 12.80 -39.85 20.65
N PRO A 6 12.37 -41.12 20.76
CA PRO A 6 11.34 -41.66 19.89
C PRO A 6 10.11 -40.77 19.99
N LEU A 7 9.54 -40.39 18.85
CA LEU A 7 8.23 -39.75 18.78
C LEU A 7 7.20 -40.73 19.37
N VAL A 8 6.92 -40.58 20.66
CA VAL A 8 5.79 -41.23 21.31
C VAL A 8 4.56 -40.49 20.84
N LEU A 9 3.78 -41.13 19.97
CA LEU A 9 2.48 -40.63 19.58
C LEU A 9 1.48 -41.13 20.61
N ASP A 10 0.92 -40.20 21.39
CA ASP A 10 -0.20 -40.52 22.25
C ASP A 10 -1.42 -40.80 21.36
N PRO A 11 -1.97 -42.02 21.41
CA PRO A 11 -3.09 -42.37 20.54
C PRO A 11 -4.34 -41.63 21.02
N VAL A 12 -4.88 -40.77 20.16
CA VAL A 12 -6.21 -40.21 20.36
C VAL A 12 -7.28 -41.24 20.01
N PRO A 13 -8.46 -41.21 20.65
CA PRO A 13 -9.61 -42.00 20.24
C PRO A 13 -9.90 -41.82 18.74
N ALA A 14 -10.33 -42.89 18.07
CA ALA A 14 -10.56 -42.87 16.62
C ALA A 14 -11.59 -41.82 16.17
N GLU A 15 -12.55 -41.49 17.04
CA GLU A 15 -13.53 -40.44 16.76
C GLU A 15 -12.91 -39.04 16.84
N GLU A 16 -12.11 -38.77 17.87
CA GLU A 16 -11.37 -37.51 18.03
C GLU A 16 -10.40 -37.29 16.86
N PHE A 17 -9.77 -38.35 16.35
CA PHE A 17 -8.93 -38.28 15.16
C PHE A 17 -9.72 -37.90 13.90
N LYS A 18 -10.89 -38.50 13.68
CA LYS A 18 -11.77 -38.18 12.54
C LYS A 18 -12.33 -36.77 12.62
N ASP A 19 -12.68 -36.32 13.82
CA ASP A 19 -13.10 -34.94 14.07
C ASP A 19 -11.97 -33.96 13.75
N GLY A 20 -10.75 -34.27 14.19
CA GLY A 20 -9.54 -33.50 13.87
C GLY A 20 -9.30 -33.37 12.37
N ILE A 21 -9.44 -34.47 11.61
CA ILE A 21 -9.35 -34.44 10.14
C ILE A 21 -10.42 -33.52 9.54
N THR A 22 -11.65 -33.59 10.05
CA THR A 22 -12.76 -32.78 9.55
C THR A 22 -12.54 -31.30 9.81
N VAL A 23 -12.06 -30.94 11.00
CA VAL A 23 -11.71 -29.55 11.36
C VAL A 23 -10.57 -29.04 10.49
N LEU A 24 -9.51 -29.83 10.32
CA LEU A 24 -8.37 -29.46 9.47
C LEU A 24 -8.79 -29.26 8.02
N ALA A 25 -9.60 -30.18 7.46
CA ALA A 25 -10.10 -30.06 6.10
C ALA A 25 -10.92 -28.77 5.90
N ARG A 26 -11.76 -28.42 6.88
CA ARG A 26 -12.51 -27.14 6.84
C ARG A 26 -11.57 -25.95 6.88
N ASP A 27 -10.59 -25.93 7.77
CA ASP A 27 -9.63 -24.83 7.85
C ASP A 27 -8.84 -24.66 6.55
N LEU A 28 -8.39 -25.76 5.94
CA LEU A 28 -7.71 -25.73 4.65
C LEU A 28 -8.58 -25.13 3.54
N ILE A 29 -9.86 -25.48 3.48
CA ILE A 29 -10.81 -24.89 2.53
C ILE A 29 -10.95 -23.38 2.77
N TYR A 30 -11.12 -22.95 4.02
CA TYR A 30 -11.22 -21.53 4.34
C TYR A 30 -9.94 -20.77 4.00
N LYS A 31 -8.77 -21.37 4.24
CA LYS A 31 -7.49 -20.76 3.89
C LYS A 31 -7.27 -20.66 2.40
N GLU A 32 -7.69 -21.66 1.63
CA GLU A 32 -7.68 -21.58 0.17
C GLU A 32 -8.53 -20.42 -0.34
N GLN A 33 -9.77 -20.30 0.15
CA GLN A 33 -10.65 -19.18 -0.23
C GLN A 33 -10.05 -17.81 0.14
N GLN A 34 -9.44 -17.69 1.33
CA GLN A 34 -8.75 -16.46 1.73
C GLN A 34 -7.57 -16.13 0.82
N ILE A 35 -6.81 -17.14 0.37
CA ILE A 35 -5.69 -16.94 -0.55
C ILE A 35 -6.21 -16.49 -1.91
N GLU A 36 -7.26 -17.11 -2.43
CA GLU A 36 -7.89 -16.71 -3.71
C GLU A 36 -8.41 -15.27 -3.65
N GLU A 37 -9.07 -14.88 -2.55
CA GLU A 37 -9.50 -13.49 -2.35
C GLU A 37 -8.31 -12.52 -2.34
N LEU A 38 -7.22 -12.86 -1.64
CA LEU A 38 -6.00 -12.05 -1.64
C LEU A 38 -5.37 -11.93 -3.04
N ILE A 39 -5.29 -13.03 -3.78
CA ILE A 39 -4.76 -13.04 -5.15
C ILE A 39 -5.62 -12.16 -6.05
N SER A 40 -6.95 -12.30 -5.99
CA SER A 40 -7.89 -11.53 -6.82
C SER A 40 -7.87 -10.02 -6.54
N THR A 41 -7.40 -9.62 -5.36
CA THR A 41 -7.31 -8.22 -4.92
C THR A 41 -5.89 -7.65 -5.04
N LEU A 42 -4.93 -8.40 -5.61
CA LEU A 42 -3.57 -7.90 -5.80
C LEU A 42 -3.58 -6.68 -6.74
N PRO A 43 -3.04 -5.53 -6.30
CA PRO A 43 -2.98 -4.35 -7.14
C PRO A 43 -2.05 -4.62 -8.34
N GLY A 44 -2.53 -4.28 -9.54
CA GLY A 44 -1.76 -4.48 -10.77
C GLY A 44 -1.78 -5.90 -11.32
N LEU A 45 -2.64 -6.80 -10.80
CA LEU A 45 -2.81 -8.17 -11.32
C LEU A 45 -3.10 -8.21 -12.83
N ASP A 46 -3.89 -7.26 -13.33
CA ASP A 46 -4.27 -7.16 -14.75
C ASP A 46 -3.29 -6.34 -15.60
N ASN A 47 -2.24 -5.77 -15.01
CA ASN A 47 -1.30 -4.88 -15.70
C ASN A 47 0.00 -5.59 -16.04
N SER A 48 0.48 -5.45 -17.28
CA SER A 48 1.82 -5.89 -17.62
C SER A 48 2.90 -5.01 -16.97
N GLU A 49 4.10 -5.53 -16.76
CA GLU A 49 5.26 -4.75 -16.27
C GLU A 49 5.49 -3.49 -17.11
N ALA A 50 5.38 -3.61 -18.43
CA ALA A 50 5.53 -2.47 -19.35
C ALA A 50 4.45 -1.39 -19.16
N ASP A 51 3.21 -1.79 -18.83
CA ASP A 51 2.14 -0.83 -18.51
C ASP A 51 2.39 -0.15 -17.17
N GLN A 52 2.89 -0.90 -16.17
CA GLN A 52 3.25 -0.36 -14.86
C GLN A 52 4.41 0.64 -14.98
N GLU A 53 5.46 0.31 -15.73
CA GLU A 53 6.58 1.23 -16.00
C GLU A 53 6.12 2.50 -16.72
N ARG A 54 5.25 2.36 -17.72
CA ARG A 54 4.69 3.52 -18.44
C ARG A 54 3.89 4.41 -17.49
N TYR A 55 3.05 3.82 -16.65
CA TYR A 55 2.27 4.54 -15.66
C TYR A 55 3.15 5.26 -14.63
N ILE A 56 4.25 4.66 -14.20
CA ILE A 56 5.23 5.31 -13.32
C ILE A 56 5.81 6.56 -14.00
N ARG A 57 6.20 6.48 -15.27
CA ARG A 57 6.76 7.62 -16.00
C ARG A 57 5.73 8.74 -16.19
N GLU A 58 4.48 8.39 -16.48
CA GLU A 58 3.38 9.35 -16.58
C GLU A 58 3.18 10.08 -15.24
N LEU A 59 3.16 9.36 -14.12
CA LEU A 59 3.07 9.95 -12.79
C LEU A 59 4.27 10.85 -12.45
N GLU A 60 5.48 10.47 -12.85
CA GLU A 60 6.69 11.28 -12.64
C GLU A 60 6.62 12.60 -13.42
N ASP A 61 6.09 12.57 -14.64
CA ASP A 61 5.92 13.77 -15.46
C ASP A 61 4.79 14.66 -14.90
N GLU A 62 3.65 14.09 -14.51
CA GLU A 62 2.57 14.82 -13.83
C GLU A 62 3.05 15.48 -12.54
N LEU A 63 3.85 14.77 -11.74
CA LEU A 63 4.42 15.30 -10.51
C LEU A 63 5.37 16.48 -10.79
N ARG A 64 6.18 16.39 -11.85
CA ARG A 64 7.09 17.46 -12.27
C ARG A 64 6.31 18.72 -12.65
N ASP A 65 5.25 18.56 -13.44
CA ASP A 65 4.41 19.66 -13.88
C ASP A 65 3.66 20.30 -12.72
N ALA A 66 3.11 19.48 -11.82
CA ALA A 66 2.43 19.95 -10.61
C ALA A 66 3.37 20.76 -9.70
N GLU A 67 4.62 20.31 -9.52
CA GLU A 67 5.60 21.05 -8.72
C GLU A 67 6.01 22.36 -9.41
N ALA A 68 6.19 22.37 -10.74
CA ALA A 68 6.47 23.60 -11.48
C ALA A 68 5.36 24.64 -11.31
N GLN A 69 4.09 24.21 -11.41
CA GLN A 69 2.93 25.07 -11.15
C GLN A 69 2.92 25.59 -9.72
N ARG A 70 3.21 24.71 -8.74
CA ARG A 70 3.29 25.10 -7.32
C ARG A 70 4.35 26.18 -7.09
N GLN A 71 5.53 26.03 -7.69
CA GLN A 71 6.61 27.01 -7.57
C GLN A 71 6.25 28.36 -8.18
N GLU A 72 5.58 28.36 -9.34
CA GLU A 72 5.14 29.61 -9.96
C GLU A 72 4.07 30.32 -9.12
N ALA A 73 3.08 29.58 -8.61
CA ALA A 73 2.07 30.13 -7.71
C ALA A 73 2.68 30.74 -6.44
N ILE A 74 3.74 30.13 -5.89
CA ILE A 74 4.47 30.69 -4.74
C ILE A 74 5.13 32.02 -5.09
N LYS A 75 5.83 32.08 -6.24
CA LYS A 75 6.47 33.32 -6.69
C LYS A 75 5.46 34.44 -6.90
N GLU A 76 4.34 34.15 -7.58
CA GLU A 76 3.27 35.13 -7.81
C GLU A 76 2.70 35.63 -6.48
N LYS A 77 2.42 34.72 -5.55
CA LYS A 77 1.93 35.06 -4.20
C LYS A 77 2.94 35.94 -3.46
N ASP A 78 4.23 35.64 -3.51
CA ASP A 78 5.27 36.44 -2.86
C ASP A 78 5.41 37.85 -3.49
N GLN A 79 5.30 37.96 -4.82
CA GLN A 79 5.29 39.24 -5.53
C GLN A 79 4.08 40.10 -5.15
N ILE A 80 2.90 39.48 -5.05
CA ILE A 80 1.67 40.18 -4.65
C ILE A 80 1.77 40.66 -3.20
N LEU A 81 2.28 39.83 -2.29
CA LEU A 81 2.51 40.21 -0.90
C LEU A 81 3.48 41.40 -0.78
N ALA A 82 4.58 41.39 -1.55
CA ALA A 82 5.53 42.50 -1.56
C ALA A 82 4.88 43.82 -2.04
N LYS A 83 4.06 43.77 -3.10
CA LYS A 83 3.31 44.94 -3.59
C LYS A 83 2.30 45.43 -2.57
N LEU A 84 1.59 44.53 -1.90
CA LEU A 84 0.64 44.88 -0.85
C LEU A 84 1.35 45.56 0.32
N ASP A 85 2.50 45.05 0.75
CA ASP A 85 3.32 45.64 1.80
C ASP A 85 3.79 47.06 1.45
N GLU A 86 4.17 47.30 0.19
CA GLU A 86 4.54 48.64 -0.30
C GLU A 86 3.37 49.61 -0.19
N VAL A 87 2.19 49.21 -0.67
CA VAL A 87 0.96 50.02 -0.57
C VAL A 87 0.62 50.33 0.89
N ILE A 88 0.64 49.33 1.77
CA ILE A 88 0.35 49.52 3.20
C ILE A 88 1.34 50.52 3.82
N ARG A 89 2.64 50.40 3.52
CA ARG A 89 3.67 51.32 4.04
C ARG A 89 3.49 52.74 3.52
N SER A 90 3.04 52.92 2.28
CA SER A 90 2.79 54.24 1.69
C SER A 90 1.65 55.00 2.37
N VAL A 91 0.62 54.28 2.84
CA VAL A 91 -0.54 54.88 3.53
C VAL A 91 -0.27 55.15 5.01
N ARG A 92 0.66 54.42 5.63
CA ARG A 92 0.93 54.48 7.08
C ARG A 92 2.00 55.50 7.50
N ARG A 93 2.65 56.19 6.56
CA ARG A 93 3.58 57.30 6.85
C ARG A 93 2.80 58.63 6.86
N PRO A 94 2.82 59.41 7.96
CA PRO A 94 2.36 60.80 7.92
C PRO A 94 3.29 61.68 7.07
#